data_AF-A0A812KZH7-F1
#
_entry.id   AF-A0A812KZH7-F1
#
_cell.length_a   1.000
_cell.length_b   1.000
_cell.length_c   1.000
_cell.angle_alpha   90.00
_cell.angle_beta   90.00
_cell.angle_gamma   90.00
#
_symmetry.space_group_name_H-M   'P 1'
#
loop_
_entity.id
_entity.type
_entity.pdbx_description
1 polymer ?
#
loop_
_entity_poly.entity_id
_entity_poly.type
_entity_poly.pdbx_seq_one_letter_code
_entity_poly.pdbx_strand_id
1 'polypeptide(L)'
;MQDMCGIVAELAHGYGKWQNTECMQMKDELVELDVDGDGRIPLKVFYGQQDNAKYQFSESVQYLQEIGALDESGEKKVRIANYLQGPSNCIASSSYYSICCLSECEGLVNELEAKVQAPAADAAYLLELVGHISSASVDAPRQLPFGLERRLQDIADHNGGQVPLHGRLFAEWMHYAFPHECPYPKVFQESKILTPEFWAQKKMSVDAQERLEIASSAVLENTTDSDSVAAESEAEIAWSSEELLHAHEAPVRKHGSARAAMRCTMQLALLLGVLRAAAGSWQTLRDLAAPKSKAALPF
;
A
#
# COMPACT_ATOMS: atom_id res chain seq x y z
N MET A 1 23.29 -15.74 -15.85
CA MET A 1 22.12 -15.44 -14.99
C MET A 1 22.56 -14.79 -13.68
N GLN A 2 23.64 -15.28 -13.04
CA GLN A 2 24.28 -14.65 -11.87
C GLN A 2 24.66 -13.17 -12.08
N ASP A 3 25.23 -12.81 -13.23
CA ASP A 3 25.70 -11.43 -13.51
C ASP A 3 24.58 -10.40 -13.63
N MET A 4 23.40 -10.80 -14.15
CA MET A 4 22.32 -9.83 -14.36
C MET A 4 21.61 -9.49 -13.05
N CYS A 5 21.46 -10.47 -12.14
CA CYS A 5 20.97 -10.20 -10.79
C CYS A 5 21.94 -9.31 -10.00
N GLY A 6 23.25 -9.52 -10.16
CA GLY A 6 24.28 -8.66 -9.54
C GLY A 6 24.20 -7.21 -10.01
N ILE A 7 24.13 -7.01 -11.33
CA ILE A 7 24.03 -5.66 -11.93
C ILE A 7 22.72 -4.97 -11.53
N VAL A 8 21.59 -5.68 -11.55
CA VAL A 8 20.29 -5.12 -11.11
C VAL A 8 20.30 -4.80 -9.63
N ALA A 9 20.90 -5.64 -8.79
CA ALA A 9 21.02 -5.38 -7.36
C ALA A 9 21.92 -4.16 -7.07
N GLU A 10 23.03 -4.01 -7.80
CA GLU A 10 23.95 -2.89 -7.66
C GLU A 10 23.33 -1.57 -8.15
N LEU A 11 22.61 -1.60 -9.28
CA LEU A 11 21.83 -0.46 -9.77
C LEU A 11 20.71 -0.09 -8.79
N ALA A 12 19.95 -1.06 -8.29
CA ALA A 12 18.87 -0.83 -7.33
C ALA A 12 19.41 -0.28 -5.99
N HIS A 13 20.51 -0.82 -5.47
CA HIS A 13 21.14 -0.32 -4.25
C HIS A 13 21.74 1.08 -4.42
N GLY A 14 22.39 1.34 -5.57
CA GLY A 14 22.97 2.64 -5.88
C GLY A 14 21.90 3.73 -6.07
N TYR A 15 20.85 3.43 -6.84
CA TYR A 15 19.74 4.35 -7.05
C TYR A 15 18.90 4.56 -5.79
N GLY A 16 18.66 3.52 -4.98
CA GLY A 16 17.90 3.63 -3.74
C GLY A 16 18.53 4.61 -2.74
N LYS A 17 19.86 4.57 -2.57
CA LYS A 17 20.57 5.51 -1.67
C LYS A 17 20.56 6.94 -2.18
N TRP A 18 20.72 7.14 -3.49
CA TRP A 18 20.71 8.47 -4.09
C TRP A 18 19.31 9.10 -4.05
N GLN A 19 18.28 8.34 -4.42
CA GLN A 19 16.89 8.78 -4.33
C GLN A 19 16.44 9.07 -2.89
N ASN A 20 16.93 8.29 -1.91
CA ASN A 20 16.61 8.58 -0.52
C ASN A 20 17.12 9.97 -0.08
N THR A 21 18.22 10.46 -0.64
CA THR A 21 18.72 11.80 -0.30
C THR A 21 17.75 12.90 -0.74
N GLU A 22 17.16 12.78 -1.93
CA GLU A 22 16.13 13.72 -2.42
C GLU A 22 14.84 13.60 -1.59
N CYS A 23 14.43 12.37 -1.24
CA CYS A 23 13.28 12.14 -0.37
C CYS A 23 13.47 12.78 1.01
N MET A 24 14.67 12.68 1.61
CA MET A 24 14.95 13.30 2.90
C MET A 24 14.93 14.84 2.80
N GLN A 25 15.51 15.42 1.74
CA GLN A 25 15.44 16.88 1.55
C GLN A 25 14.01 17.37 1.34
N MET A 26 13.19 16.61 0.62
CA MET A 26 11.77 16.90 0.45
C MET A 26 11.01 16.75 1.77
N LYS A 27 11.33 15.74 2.59
CA LYS A 27 10.79 15.58 3.94
C LYS A 27 11.11 16.80 4.79
N ASP A 28 12.35 17.27 4.80
CA ASP A 28 12.76 18.44 5.59
C ASP A 28 11.91 19.67 5.25
N GLU A 29 11.66 19.92 3.97
CA GLU A 29 10.83 21.04 3.49
C GLU A 29 9.35 20.86 3.85
N LEU A 30 8.84 19.63 3.88
CA LEU A 30 7.48 19.35 4.37
C LEU A 30 7.37 19.57 5.87
N VAL A 31 8.38 19.16 6.64
CA VAL A 31 8.43 19.33 8.10
C VAL A 31 8.48 20.82 8.46
N GLU A 32 9.15 21.65 7.67
CA GLU A 32 9.14 23.12 7.86
C GLU A 32 7.73 23.74 7.71
N LEU A 33 6.82 23.08 7.01
CA LEU A 33 5.43 23.52 6.84
C LEU A 33 4.49 22.98 7.94
N ASP A 34 4.95 22.05 8.77
CA ASP A 34 4.20 21.48 9.90
C ASP A 34 4.38 22.33 11.16
N VAL A 35 3.47 23.28 11.34
CA VAL A 35 3.48 24.21 12.48
C VAL A 35 3.14 23.51 13.81
N ASP A 36 2.31 22.48 13.77
CA ASP A 36 1.80 21.78 14.96
C ASP A 36 2.79 20.69 15.43
N GLY A 37 3.69 20.26 14.56
CA GLY A 37 4.64 19.16 14.82
C GLY A 37 3.97 17.79 14.89
N ASP A 38 2.74 17.66 14.36
CA ASP A 38 1.93 16.44 14.42
C ASP A 38 2.03 15.56 13.16
N GLY A 39 2.95 15.90 12.25
CA GLY A 39 3.18 15.21 10.98
C GLY A 39 2.17 15.59 9.90
N ARG A 40 1.41 16.67 10.08
CA ARG A 40 0.36 17.09 9.14
C ARG A 40 0.48 18.55 8.75
N ILE A 41 0.25 18.82 7.47
CA ILE A 41 0.29 20.17 6.90
C ILE A 41 -1.11 20.56 6.46
N PRO A 42 -1.68 21.70 6.91
CA PRO A 42 -2.95 22.18 6.37
C PRO A 42 -2.90 22.28 4.85
N LEU A 43 -3.94 21.80 4.15
CA LEU A 43 -3.94 21.71 2.68
C LEU A 43 -3.68 23.07 2.01
N LYS A 44 -4.16 24.15 2.63
CA LYS A 44 -3.91 25.54 2.20
C LYS A 44 -2.42 25.92 2.25
N VAL A 45 -1.69 25.42 3.25
CA VAL A 45 -0.26 25.67 3.43
C VAL A 45 0.53 24.81 2.43
N PHE A 46 0.14 23.54 2.29
CA PHE A 46 0.73 22.60 1.32
C PHE A 46 0.70 23.15 -0.12
N TYR A 47 -0.45 23.69 -0.56
CA TYR A 47 -0.58 24.32 -1.87
C TYR A 47 -0.19 25.81 -1.90
N GLY A 48 0.00 26.45 -0.75
CA GLY A 48 0.27 27.88 -0.63
C GLY A 48 1.74 28.28 -0.79
N GLN A 49 2.59 27.37 -1.29
CA GLN A 49 4.02 27.59 -1.46
C GLN A 49 4.31 28.74 -2.44
N GLN A 50 5.33 29.53 -2.09
CA GLN A 50 5.85 30.62 -2.91
C GLN A 50 6.45 30.09 -4.22
N ASP A 51 6.40 30.89 -5.29
CA ASP A 51 6.90 30.47 -6.61
C ASP A 51 8.41 30.13 -6.63
N ASN A 52 9.17 30.68 -5.69
CA ASN A 52 10.60 30.44 -5.52
C ASN A 52 10.93 29.30 -4.53
N ALA A 53 9.93 28.55 -4.05
CA ALA A 53 10.14 27.41 -3.18
C ALA A 53 10.99 26.33 -3.89
N LYS A 54 11.82 25.62 -3.11
CA LYS A 54 12.69 24.56 -3.62
C LYS A 54 11.87 23.39 -4.19
N TYR A 55 10.77 23.07 -3.53
CA TYR A 55 9.78 22.09 -3.99
C TYR A 55 8.46 22.79 -4.26
N GLN A 56 7.77 22.35 -5.31
CA GLN A 56 6.40 22.76 -5.61
C GLN A 56 5.51 21.52 -5.56
N PHE A 57 4.76 21.38 -4.47
CA PHE A 57 3.84 20.27 -4.32
C PHE A 57 2.57 20.55 -5.11
N SER A 58 2.23 19.62 -5.99
CA SER A 58 1.19 19.80 -7.01
C SER A 58 0.28 18.60 -7.14
N GLU A 59 0.41 17.59 -6.29
CA GLU A 59 -0.45 16.42 -6.26
C GLU A 59 -1.92 16.83 -6.08
N SER A 60 -2.84 16.20 -6.81
CA SER A 60 -4.27 16.51 -6.74
C SER A 60 -4.88 16.05 -5.41
N VAL A 61 -5.91 16.75 -4.95
CA VAL A 61 -6.67 16.37 -3.74
C VAL A 61 -7.20 14.94 -3.86
N GLN A 62 -7.69 14.55 -5.04
CA GLN A 62 -8.14 13.19 -5.32
C GLN A 62 -7.01 12.18 -5.14
N TYR A 63 -5.83 12.45 -5.68
CA TYR A 63 -4.66 11.58 -5.52
C TYR A 63 -4.29 11.42 -4.05
N LEU A 64 -4.14 12.53 -3.31
CA LEU A 64 -3.79 12.53 -1.88
C LEU A 64 -4.82 11.74 -1.07
N GLN A 65 -6.10 11.90 -1.39
CA GLN A 65 -7.16 11.13 -0.77
C GLN A 65 -7.03 9.64 -1.10
N GLU A 66 -6.85 9.25 -2.36
CA GLU A 66 -6.73 7.85 -2.81
C GLU A 66 -5.57 7.13 -2.10
N ILE A 67 -4.40 7.75 -1.95
CA ILE A 67 -3.22 7.16 -1.30
C ILE A 67 -3.28 7.21 0.24
N GLY A 68 -4.24 7.94 0.81
CA GLY A 68 -4.36 8.10 2.27
C GLY A 68 -3.43 9.16 2.86
N ALA A 69 -2.89 10.04 2.03
CA ALA A 69 -2.12 11.19 2.48
C ALA A 69 -3.02 12.34 2.93
N LEU A 70 -4.31 12.36 2.57
CA LEU A 70 -5.25 13.38 3.03
C LEU A 70 -6.00 12.94 4.29
N ASP A 71 -5.90 13.74 5.35
CA ASP A 71 -6.76 13.69 6.54
C ASP A 71 -8.00 14.56 6.32
N GLU A 72 -9.18 13.98 6.54
CA GLU A 72 -10.49 14.61 6.33
C GLU A 72 -11.34 14.63 7.61
N SER A 73 -10.77 14.27 8.77
CA SER A 73 -11.49 14.29 10.06
C SER A 73 -11.85 15.70 10.56
N GLY A 74 -11.37 16.75 9.90
CA GLY A 74 -11.62 18.15 10.22
C GLY A 74 -11.18 19.07 9.06
N GLU A 75 -10.42 20.13 9.35
CA GLU A 75 -9.71 20.87 8.30
C GLU A 75 -8.82 19.89 7.52
N LYS A 76 -8.88 19.94 6.19
CA LYS A 76 -8.09 19.04 5.34
C LYS A 76 -6.60 19.25 5.59
N LYS A 77 -5.91 18.20 6.04
CA LYS A 77 -4.45 18.23 6.26
C LYS A 77 -3.78 17.09 5.48
N VAL A 78 -2.55 17.32 5.01
CA VAL A 78 -1.71 16.32 4.33
C VAL A 78 -0.81 15.66 5.35
N ARG A 79 -0.88 14.34 5.50
CA ARG A 79 0.02 13.51 6.32
C ARG A 79 1.35 13.32 5.61
N ILE A 80 2.43 13.85 6.20
CA ILE A 80 3.76 13.90 5.58
C ILE A 80 4.27 12.49 5.26
N ALA A 81 4.24 11.57 6.23
CA ALA A 81 4.74 10.21 6.05
C ALA A 81 3.99 9.45 4.94
N ASN A 82 2.66 9.59 4.86
CA ASN A 82 1.86 8.97 3.80
C ASN A 82 2.16 9.60 2.42
N TYR A 83 2.37 10.92 2.37
CA TYR A 83 2.74 11.61 1.14
C TYR A 83 4.08 11.10 0.60
N LEU A 84 5.12 11.04 1.44
CA LEU A 84 6.46 10.57 1.07
C LEU A 84 6.44 9.14 0.52
N GLN A 85 5.59 8.27 1.08
CA GLN A 85 5.40 6.89 0.62
C GLN A 85 4.44 6.77 -0.57
N GLY A 86 3.96 7.89 -1.10
CA GLY A 86 3.06 7.98 -2.24
C GLY A 86 3.74 7.58 -3.57
N PRO A 87 2.99 6.95 -4.50
CA PRO A 87 3.44 6.63 -5.85
C PRO A 87 4.05 7.78 -6.68
N SER A 88 3.71 9.04 -6.41
CA SER A 88 4.28 10.22 -7.09
C SER A 88 5.75 10.44 -6.70
N ASN A 89 6.16 9.89 -5.56
CA ASN A 89 7.53 9.94 -5.04
C ASN A 89 8.33 8.68 -5.39
N CYS A 90 7.89 7.94 -6.41
CA CYS A 90 8.57 6.77 -6.93
C CYS A 90 9.07 7.01 -8.36
N ILE A 91 10.31 6.58 -8.64
CA ILE A 91 10.81 6.47 -10.01
C ILE A 91 10.41 5.09 -10.54
N ALA A 92 9.49 5.07 -11.51
CA ALA A 92 9.13 3.87 -12.23
C ALA A 92 10.21 3.52 -13.27
N SER A 93 11.13 2.63 -12.91
CA SER A 93 12.18 2.14 -13.82
C SER A 93 11.74 0.95 -14.67
N SER A 94 10.56 0.35 -14.41
CA SER A 94 9.82 -0.53 -15.34
C SER A 94 8.36 -0.71 -14.89
N SER A 95 7.57 -1.56 -15.60
CA SER A 95 6.26 -2.00 -15.12
C SER A 95 6.32 -2.92 -13.89
N TYR A 96 7.44 -3.62 -13.68
CA TYR A 96 7.53 -4.65 -12.63
C TYR A 96 8.14 -4.17 -11.32
N TYR A 97 8.80 -3.01 -11.32
CA TYR A 97 9.39 -2.45 -10.12
C TYR A 97 9.47 -0.92 -10.19
N SER A 98 9.26 -0.31 -9.04
CA SER A 98 9.44 1.12 -8.80
C SER A 98 10.45 1.32 -7.66
N ILE A 99 11.25 2.36 -7.76
CA ILE A 99 12.19 2.77 -6.71
C ILE A 99 11.55 3.96 -6.01
N CYS A 100 11.09 3.78 -4.77
CA CYS A 100 10.38 4.78 -3.98
C CYS A 100 11.24 5.30 -2.82
N CYS A 101 10.75 6.35 -2.14
CA CYS A 101 11.30 6.76 -0.86
C CYS A 101 11.33 5.60 0.15
N LEU A 102 12.38 5.56 0.99
CA LEU A 102 12.51 4.53 2.01
C LEU A 102 11.59 4.85 3.19
N SER A 103 10.99 3.81 3.76
CA SER A 103 10.19 3.93 4.98
C SER A 103 11.12 4.07 6.19
N GLU A 104 11.16 5.26 6.81
CA GLU A 104 11.82 5.43 8.10
C GLU A 104 11.12 4.62 9.19
N CYS A 105 9.80 4.48 9.12
CA CYS A 105 9.02 3.66 10.04
C CYS A 105 9.45 2.19 10.03
N GLU A 106 9.77 1.62 8.86
CA GLU A 106 10.29 0.25 8.80
C GLU A 106 11.60 0.13 9.58
N GLY A 107 12.46 1.15 9.56
CA GLY A 107 13.65 1.22 10.40
C GLY A 107 13.32 1.13 11.90
N LEU A 108 12.31 1.89 12.35
CA LEU A 108 11.85 1.90 13.75
C LEU A 108 11.25 0.55 14.16
N VAL A 109 10.40 -0.02 13.30
CA VAL A 109 9.78 -1.34 13.54
C VAL A 109 10.84 -2.44 13.55
N ASN A 110 11.83 -2.41 12.66
CA ASN A 110 12.95 -3.35 12.65
C ASN A 110 13.75 -3.31 13.96
N GLU A 111 13.95 -2.13 14.56
CA GLU A 111 14.61 -2.01 15.86
C GLU A 111 13.77 -2.64 16.98
N LEU A 112 12.45 -2.44 16.95
CA LEU A 112 11.52 -3.08 17.89
C LEU A 112 11.53 -4.61 17.74
N GLU A 113 11.43 -5.11 16.51
CA GLU A 113 11.50 -6.55 16.21
C GLU A 113 12.81 -7.17 16.70
N ALA A 114 13.93 -6.47 16.52
CA ALA A 114 15.24 -6.91 17.00
C ALA A 114 15.25 -7.11 18.54
N LYS A 115 14.55 -6.26 19.30
CA LYS A 115 14.45 -6.34 20.76
C LYS A 115 13.34 -7.27 21.25
N VAL A 116 12.24 -7.40 20.52
CA VAL A 116 11.07 -8.21 20.89
C VAL A 116 11.26 -9.67 20.54
N GLN A 117 11.83 -9.99 19.37
CA GLN A 117 12.06 -11.36 18.88
C GLN A 117 10.79 -12.24 18.87
N ALA A 118 9.62 -11.63 18.69
CA ALA A 118 8.31 -12.26 18.69
C ALA A 118 7.30 -11.43 17.86
N PRO A 119 6.21 -12.04 17.34
CA PRO A 119 5.21 -11.31 16.56
C PRO A 119 4.32 -10.37 17.39
N ALA A 120 4.37 -10.47 18.72
CA ALA A 120 3.63 -9.64 19.66
C ALA A 120 4.42 -9.48 20.98
N ALA A 121 4.12 -8.43 21.73
CA ALA A 121 4.76 -8.11 23.01
C ALA A 121 3.81 -7.47 24.02
N ASP A 122 4.17 -7.48 25.30
CA ASP A 122 3.41 -6.77 26.35
C ASP A 122 3.47 -5.25 26.13
N ALA A 123 2.35 -4.54 26.37
CA ALA A 123 2.26 -3.10 26.15
C ALA A 123 3.31 -2.32 26.96
N ALA A 124 3.49 -2.65 28.24
CA ALA A 124 4.47 -1.99 29.10
C ALA A 124 5.91 -2.11 28.56
N TYR A 125 6.27 -3.27 28.00
CA TYR A 125 7.58 -3.47 27.39
C TYR A 125 7.75 -2.62 26.13
N LEU A 126 6.71 -2.55 25.27
CA LEU A 126 6.75 -1.70 24.08
C LEU A 126 6.83 -0.21 24.42
N LEU A 127 6.13 0.27 25.45
CA LEU A 127 6.23 1.66 25.92
C LEU A 127 7.66 1.99 26.35
N GLU A 128 8.30 1.09 27.10
CA GLU A 128 9.70 1.24 27.49
C GLU A 128 10.61 1.31 26.26
N LEU A 129 10.48 0.36 25.32
CA LEU A 129 11.32 0.33 24.12
C LEU A 129 11.15 1.59 23.28
N VAL A 130 9.91 1.97 22.97
CA VAL A 130 9.59 3.11 22.10
C VAL A 130 9.99 4.43 22.73
N GLY A 131 9.87 4.56 24.06
CA GLY A 131 10.36 5.73 24.79
C GLY A 131 11.88 5.93 24.70
N HIS A 132 12.63 4.91 24.28
CA HIS A 132 14.09 4.95 24.11
C HIS A 132 14.56 4.92 22.65
N ILE A 133 13.65 4.94 21.68
CA ILE A 133 13.99 4.99 20.24
C ILE A 133 13.97 6.44 19.77
N SER A 134 15.08 6.89 19.19
CA SER A 134 15.16 8.19 18.50
C SER A 134 14.89 8.04 17.01
N SER A 135 14.28 9.05 16.41
CA SER A 135 14.13 9.21 14.96
C SER A 135 14.75 10.53 14.50
N ALA A 136 14.60 10.88 13.22
CA ALA A 136 15.06 12.16 12.70
C ALA A 136 14.30 13.36 13.31
N SER A 137 13.02 13.19 13.68
CA SER A 137 12.20 14.25 14.28
C SER A 137 11.88 14.05 15.77
N VAL A 138 12.19 12.88 16.34
CA VAL A 138 11.87 12.54 17.73
C VAL A 138 13.12 12.16 18.53
N ASP A 139 13.43 12.96 19.55
CA ASP A 139 14.52 12.68 20.49
C ASP A 139 14.10 11.65 21.55
N ALA A 140 15.07 10.84 22.01
CA ALA A 140 14.91 9.90 23.12
C ALA A 140 16.08 10.05 24.11
N PRO A 141 15.90 9.70 25.41
CA PRO A 141 14.70 9.11 26.01
C PRO A 141 13.58 10.14 26.20
N ARG A 142 12.33 9.69 26.04
CA ARG A 142 11.11 10.51 26.24
C ARG A 142 10.03 9.73 26.98
N GLN A 143 9.13 10.46 27.62
CA GLN A 143 7.88 9.90 28.13
C GLN A 143 6.80 10.04 27.06
N LEU A 144 6.03 8.98 26.85
CA LEU A 144 4.93 8.99 25.90
C LEU A 144 3.70 9.68 26.55
N PRO A 145 2.92 10.48 25.79
CA PRO A 145 1.67 11.03 26.28
C PRO A 145 0.72 9.94 26.80
N PHE A 146 -0.03 10.26 27.86
CA PHE A 146 -0.98 9.34 28.50
C PHE A 146 -1.97 8.70 27.51
N GLY A 147 -2.44 9.45 26.52
CA GLY A 147 -3.31 8.93 25.46
C GLY A 147 -2.68 7.79 24.66
N LEU A 148 -1.39 7.86 24.34
CA LEU A 148 -0.67 6.78 23.64
C LEU A 148 -0.45 5.57 24.54
N GLU A 149 -0.12 5.78 25.82
CA GLU A 149 0.02 4.69 26.78
C GLU A 149 -1.28 3.91 26.93
N ARG A 150 -2.38 4.62 27.15
CA ARG A 150 -3.72 4.04 27.27
C ARG A 150 -4.12 3.30 26.01
N ARG A 151 -3.88 3.88 24.84
CA ARG A 151 -4.24 3.25 23.57
C ARG A 151 -3.48 1.95 23.33
N LEU A 152 -2.19 1.91 23.67
CA LEU A 152 -1.41 0.68 23.53
C LEU A 152 -1.93 -0.42 24.48
N GLN A 153 -2.34 -0.04 25.69
CA GLN A 153 -2.97 -0.95 26.63
C GLN A 153 -4.31 -1.48 26.11
N ASP A 154 -5.15 -0.62 25.52
CA ASP A 154 -6.41 -1.06 24.91
C ASP A 154 -6.15 -2.11 23.79
N ILE A 155 -5.14 -1.88 22.94
CA ILE A 155 -4.75 -2.85 21.90
C ILE A 155 -4.37 -4.19 22.52
N ALA A 156 -3.60 -4.17 23.61
CA ALA A 156 -3.20 -5.39 24.33
C ALA A 156 -4.41 -6.12 24.93
N ASP A 157 -5.32 -5.39 25.58
CA ASP A 157 -6.52 -5.96 26.21
C ASP A 157 -7.42 -6.66 25.18
N HIS A 158 -7.54 -6.10 23.98
CA HIS A 158 -8.26 -6.71 22.86
C HIS A 158 -7.56 -7.96 22.28
N ASN A 159 -6.26 -8.15 22.53
CA ASN A 159 -5.42 -9.19 21.95
C ASN A 159 -4.79 -10.11 23.01
N GLY A 160 -5.53 -10.40 24.09
CA GLY A 160 -5.11 -11.38 25.09
C GLY A 160 -3.93 -10.94 25.96
N GLY A 161 -3.77 -9.63 26.14
CA GLY A 161 -2.70 -9.01 26.93
C GLY A 161 -1.44 -8.66 26.13
N GLN A 162 -1.40 -8.95 24.83
CA GLN A 162 -0.24 -8.67 23.97
C GLN A 162 -0.61 -7.77 22.80
N VAL A 163 0.34 -6.97 22.33
CA VAL A 163 0.19 -6.09 21.17
C VAL A 163 0.83 -6.76 19.94
N PRO A 164 0.07 -7.09 18.88
CA PRO A 164 0.64 -7.60 17.63
C PRO A 164 1.43 -6.51 16.88
N LEU A 165 2.71 -6.75 16.57
CA LEU A 165 3.59 -5.74 15.97
C LEU A 165 3.27 -5.41 14.50
N HIS A 166 2.56 -6.28 13.81
CA HIS A 166 2.17 -6.08 12.41
C HIS A 166 0.66 -5.84 12.24
N GLY A 167 -0.04 -5.52 13.34
CA GLY A 167 -1.46 -5.17 13.31
C GLY A 167 -1.68 -3.76 12.80
N ARG A 168 -2.87 -3.50 12.24
CA ARG A 168 -3.26 -2.16 11.78
C ARG A 168 -3.25 -1.19 12.95
N LEU A 169 -3.74 -1.62 14.12
CA LEU A 169 -3.84 -0.77 15.30
C LEU A 169 -2.47 -0.37 15.85
N PHE A 170 -1.49 -1.28 15.80
CA PHE A 170 -0.12 -0.95 16.21
C PHE A 170 0.56 -0.02 15.21
N ALA A 171 0.36 -0.23 13.90
CA ALA A 171 0.84 0.71 12.88
C ALA A 171 0.22 2.10 13.06
N GLU A 172 -1.07 2.16 13.40
CA GLU A 172 -1.76 3.41 13.73
C GLU A 172 -1.14 4.05 14.97
N TRP A 173 -0.90 3.28 16.03
CA TRP A 173 -0.24 3.78 17.23
C TRP A 173 1.17 4.32 16.95
N MET A 174 1.96 3.63 16.12
CA MET A 174 3.28 4.08 15.67
C MET A 174 3.21 5.38 14.87
N HIS A 175 2.17 5.60 14.05
CA HIS A 175 1.95 6.88 13.36
C HIS A 175 1.86 8.05 14.34
N TYR A 176 1.17 7.89 15.48
CA TYR A 176 1.09 8.99 16.44
C TYR A 176 2.30 9.05 17.38
N ALA A 177 3.02 7.95 17.59
CA ALA A 177 4.28 7.96 18.33
C ALA A 177 5.43 8.61 17.54
N PHE A 178 5.44 8.48 16.20
CA PHE A 178 6.45 8.99 15.28
C PHE A 178 5.78 9.62 14.03
N PRO A 179 5.20 10.82 14.17
CA PRO A 179 4.31 11.42 13.17
C PRO A 179 4.96 11.71 11.81
N HIS A 180 6.25 12.00 11.76
CA HIS A 180 6.96 12.30 10.53
C HIS A 180 7.59 11.06 9.86
N GLU A 181 7.74 9.96 10.59
CA GLU A 181 8.33 8.72 10.07
C GLU A 181 7.29 7.68 9.68
N CYS A 182 6.24 7.53 10.49
CA CYS A 182 5.29 6.44 10.36
C CYS A 182 4.01 6.86 9.62
N PRO A 183 3.66 6.21 8.50
CA PRO A 183 2.44 6.53 7.77
C PRO A 183 1.21 6.02 8.52
N TYR A 184 0.11 6.78 8.46
CA TYR A 184 -1.17 6.36 8.97
C TYR A 184 -1.70 5.17 8.14
N PRO A 185 -2.12 4.07 8.76
CA PRO A 185 -2.55 2.88 8.03
C PRO A 185 -3.91 3.12 7.37
N LYS A 186 -3.92 3.20 6.04
CA LYS A 186 -5.15 3.23 5.26
C LYS A 186 -5.57 1.82 4.84
N VAL A 187 -6.88 1.55 4.92
CA VAL A 187 -7.50 0.38 4.30
C VAL A 187 -7.87 0.73 2.87
N PHE A 188 -7.23 0.08 1.91
CA PHE A 188 -7.53 0.28 0.49
C PHE A 188 -8.66 -0.64 0.06
N GLN A 189 -9.63 -0.08 -0.67
CA GLN A 189 -10.70 -0.89 -1.26
C GLN A 189 -10.20 -1.72 -2.44
N GLU A 190 -9.18 -1.25 -3.16
CA GLU A 190 -8.62 -1.92 -4.33
C GLU A 190 -7.11 -2.09 -4.17
N SER A 191 -6.63 -3.34 -4.25
CA SER A 191 -5.18 -3.65 -4.19
C SER A 191 -4.40 -3.08 -5.38
N LYS A 192 -5.07 -2.76 -6.49
CA LYS A 192 -4.46 -2.15 -7.69
C LYS A 192 -3.85 -0.78 -7.40
N ILE A 193 -4.30 -0.08 -6.37
CA ILE A 193 -3.73 1.20 -5.91
C ILE A 193 -2.24 1.04 -5.57
N LEU A 194 -1.80 -0.18 -5.22
CA LEU A 194 -0.42 -0.47 -4.89
C LEU A 194 0.47 -0.81 -6.12
N THR A 195 -0.08 -0.79 -7.34
CA THR A 195 0.69 -1.15 -8.55
C THR A 195 1.08 0.07 -9.38
N PRO A 196 2.29 0.07 -10.00
CA PRO A 196 2.72 1.18 -10.85
C PRO A 196 1.78 1.44 -12.04
N GLU A 197 1.18 0.39 -12.61
CA GLU A 197 0.32 0.52 -13.79
C GLU A 197 -0.97 1.29 -13.51
N PHE A 198 -1.49 1.21 -12.28
CA PHE A 198 -2.69 1.94 -11.89
C PHE A 198 -2.48 3.47 -11.97
N TRP A 199 -1.28 3.92 -11.64
CA TRP A 199 -0.93 5.34 -11.62
C TRP A 199 -0.39 5.88 -12.94
N ALA A 200 0.16 5.02 -13.80
CA ALA A 200 0.78 5.41 -15.06
C ALA A 200 -0.14 6.20 -16.02
N GLN A 201 -1.46 6.07 -15.88
CA GLN A 201 -2.46 6.73 -16.74
C GLN A 201 -3.35 7.73 -16.00
N LYS A 202 -3.16 7.91 -14.69
CA LYS A 202 -3.97 8.83 -13.87
C LYS A 202 -3.31 10.21 -13.82
N LYS A 203 -4.13 11.27 -13.89
CA LYS A 203 -3.68 12.64 -13.58
C LYS A 203 -3.44 12.70 -12.07
N MET A 204 -2.18 12.63 -11.66
CA MET A 204 -1.78 12.70 -10.25
C MET A 204 -1.58 14.13 -9.76
N SER A 205 -1.28 15.08 -10.65
CA SER A 205 -0.99 16.48 -10.32
C SER A 205 -2.00 17.46 -10.92
N VAL A 206 -2.11 18.63 -10.29
CA VAL A 206 -2.87 19.81 -10.73
C VAL A 206 -1.92 20.89 -11.25
N ASP A 207 -2.42 21.82 -12.04
CA ASP A 207 -1.61 22.96 -12.50
C ASP A 207 -1.50 24.06 -11.43
N ALA A 208 -0.65 25.06 -11.69
CA ALA A 208 -0.38 26.13 -10.73
C ALA A 208 -1.62 26.99 -10.42
N GLN A 209 -2.53 27.18 -11.38
CA GLN A 209 -3.74 27.97 -11.18
C GLN A 209 -4.72 27.19 -10.30
N GLU A 210 -4.95 25.91 -10.63
CA GLU A 210 -5.78 24.99 -9.84
C GLU A 210 -5.26 24.86 -8.40
N ARG A 211 -3.94 24.77 -8.21
CA ARG A 211 -3.28 24.77 -6.89
C ARG A 211 -3.63 26.01 -6.06
N LEU A 212 -3.50 27.21 -6.64
CA LEU A 212 -3.79 28.47 -5.96
C LEU A 212 -5.29 28.64 -5.67
N GLU A 213 -6.16 28.15 -6.55
CA GLU A 213 -7.61 28.12 -6.32
C GLU A 213 -7.97 27.21 -5.14
N ILE A 214 -7.33 26.04 -5.00
CA ILE A 214 -7.53 25.16 -3.85
C ILE A 214 -7.01 25.82 -2.56
N ALA A 215 -5.83 26.45 -2.60
CA ALA A 215 -5.26 27.13 -1.44
C ALA A 215 -6.15 28.30 -0.96
N SER A 216 -6.77 29.05 -1.88
CA SER A 216 -7.62 30.20 -1.56
C SER A 216 -9.05 29.83 -1.15
N SER A 217 -9.62 28.76 -1.71
CA SER A 217 -10.98 28.31 -1.39
C SER A 217 -11.11 27.70 0.01
N ALA A 218 -10.03 27.12 0.54
CA ALA A 218 -9.96 26.64 1.92
C ALA A 218 -10.18 27.76 2.97
N VAL A 219 -10.07 29.04 2.59
CA VAL A 219 -10.28 30.19 3.49
C VAL A 219 -11.77 30.51 3.70
N LEU A 220 -12.65 30.12 2.78
CA LEU A 220 -14.06 30.55 2.78
C LEU A 220 -15.00 29.64 3.59
N GLU A 221 -14.56 28.46 4.04
CA GLU A 221 -15.38 27.56 4.87
C GLU A 221 -15.35 27.91 6.37
N ASN A 222 -14.53 28.89 6.79
CA ASN A 222 -14.23 29.14 8.21
C ASN A 222 -14.88 30.42 8.81
N THR A 223 -15.88 31.03 8.15
CA THR A 223 -16.49 32.30 8.60
C THR A 223 -17.92 32.20 9.14
N THR A 224 -18.35 31.03 9.62
CA THR A 224 -19.57 30.92 10.43
C THR A 224 -19.28 30.15 11.71
N ASP A 225 -19.48 30.84 12.83
CA ASP A 225 -19.30 30.46 14.25
C ASP A 225 -17.87 30.38 14.80
N SER A 226 -17.36 31.56 15.20
CA SER A 226 -16.42 31.67 16.31
C SER A 226 -17.13 32.29 17.51
N ASP A 227 -17.59 31.45 18.44
CA ASP A 227 -17.69 31.83 19.85
C ASP A 227 -17.63 30.56 20.73
N SER A 228 -16.43 30.19 21.20
CA SER A 228 -16.20 29.66 22.56
C SER A 228 -14.73 29.33 22.82
N VAL A 229 -14.19 30.10 23.77
CA VAL A 229 -13.27 29.75 24.87
C VAL A 229 -12.33 28.54 24.74
N ALA A 230 -11.05 28.84 24.95
CA ALA A 230 -9.97 27.91 25.24
C ALA A 230 -10.36 26.80 26.24
N ALA A 231 -10.32 25.58 25.75
CA ALA A 231 -10.16 24.38 26.54
C ALA A 231 -9.03 23.56 25.90
N GLU A 232 -7.93 23.38 26.64
CA GLU A 232 -7.05 22.25 26.43
C GLU A 232 -7.91 20.99 26.54
N SER A 233 -8.11 20.31 25.43
CA SER A 233 -8.62 18.95 25.44
C SER A 233 -8.04 18.24 24.24
N GLU A 234 -7.21 17.25 24.54
CA GLU A 234 -6.94 16.08 23.70
C GLU A 234 -8.07 15.93 22.69
N ALA A 235 -7.79 16.29 21.43
CA ALA A 235 -8.68 15.90 20.36
C ALA A 235 -8.72 14.38 20.44
N GLU A 236 -9.85 13.83 20.92
CA GLU A 236 -10.15 12.42 20.82
C GLU A 236 -10.12 12.10 19.34
N ILE A 237 -8.94 11.73 18.86
CA ILE A 237 -8.75 11.04 17.59
C ILE A 237 -9.76 9.90 17.64
N ALA A 238 -10.73 9.90 16.74
CA ALA A 238 -11.75 8.87 16.69
C ALA A 238 -11.12 7.57 16.21
N TRP A 239 -10.46 6.85 17.12
CA TRP A 239 -9.78 5.60 16.84
C TRP A 239 -10.80 4.49 16.58
N SER A 240 -10.65 3.77 15.47
CA SER A 240 -11.35 2.50 15.29
C SER A 240 -10.61 1.39 16.04
N SER A 241 -11.30 0.62 16.89
CA SER A 241 -10.74 -0.54 17.60
C SER A 241 -10.78 -1.85 16.78
N GLU A 242 -11.26 -1.80 15.53
CA GLU A 242 -11.36 -2.99 14.68
C GLU A 242 -10.07 -3.22 13.87
N GLU A 243 -9.51 -4.43 13.95
CA GLU A 243 -8.44 -4.87 13.05
C GLU A 243 -9.02 -5.10 11.65
N LEU A 244 -8.52 -4.34 10.67
CA LEU A 244 -8.99 -4.40 9.29
C LEU A 244 -7.83 -4.81 8.38
N LEU A 245 -8.10 -5.72 7.44
CA LEU A 245 -7.13 -6.10 6.42
C LEU A 245 -6.95 -4.96 5.41
N HIS A 246 -5.70 -4.69 5.02
CA HIS A 246 -5.33 -3.57 4.15
C HIS A 246 -5.94 -3.59 2.75
N ALA A 247 -6.40 -4.75 2.27
CA ALA A 247 -7.01 -4.87 0.95
C ALA A 247 -8.17 -5.89 0.95
N HIS A 248 -9.33 -5.48 0.46
CA HIS A 248 -10.42 -6.39 0.13
C HIS A 248 -10.35 -6.73 -1.36
N GLU A 249 -9.86 -7.92 -1.70
CA GLU A 249 -9.95 -8.37 -3.09
C GLU A 249 -11.40 -8.74 -3.42
N ALA A 250 -12.10 -7.88 -4.17
CA ALA A 250 -13.38 -8.24 -4.74
C ALA A 250 -13.21 -9.51 -5.60
N PRO A 251 -14.05 -10.55 -5.43
CA PRO A 251 -13.89 -11.79 -6.16
C PRO A 251 -13.98 -11.53 -7.67
N VAL A 252 -12.86 -11.74 -8.37
CA VAL A 252 -12.81 -11.63 -9.82
C VAL A 252 -13.79 -12.64 -10.40
N ARG A 253 -14.90 -12.16 -10.98
CA ARG A 253 -15.84 -12.98 -11.74
C ARG A 253 -15.08 -13.56 -12.94
N LYS A 254 -14.53 -14.76 -12.78
CA LYS A 254 -13.84 -15.47 -13.87
C LYS A 254 -14.85 -15.67 -15.00
N HIS A 255 -14.66 -14.99 -16.13
CA HIS A 255 -15.28 -15.32 -17.43
C HIS A 255 -14.73 -16.67 -17.96
N GLY A 256 -14.86 -17.72 -17.14
CA GLY A 256 -14.24 -19.03 -17.35
C GLY A 256 -15.12 -20.04 -18.07
N SER A 257 -16.43 -19.81 -18.18
CA SER A 257 -17.35 -20.83 -18.73
C SER A 257 -17.13 -21.09 -20.22
N ALA A 258 -16.97 -20.04 -21.03
CA ALA A 258 -16.82 -20.18 -22.48
C ALA A 258 -15.48 -20.81 -22.89
N ARG A 259 -14.37 -20.40 -22.25
CA ARG A 259 -13.04 -20.95 -22.53
C ARG A 259 -12.87 -22.39 -22.01
N ALA A 260 -13.49 -22.72 -20.88
CA ALA A 260 -13.50 -24.10 -20.37
C ALA A 260 -14.31 -25.03 -21.27
N ALA A 261 -15.51 -24.61 -21.71
CA ALA A 261 -16.33 -25.37 -22.63
C ALA A 261 -15.61 -25.64 -23.96
N MET A 262 -14.94 -24.64 -24.53
CA MET A 262 -14.18 -24.79 -25.78
C MET A 262 -13.00 -25.77 -25.64
N ARG A 263 -12.33 -25.81 -24.48
CA ARG A 263 -11.26 -26.78 -24.22
C ARG A 263 -11.80 -28.21 -24.09
N CYS A 264 -12.92 -28.40 -23.39
CA CYS A 264 -13.56 -29.71 -23.27
C CYS A 264 -14.06 -30.24 -24.61
N THR A 265 -14.65 -29.39 -25.46
CA THR A 265 -15.13 -29.80 -26.79
C THR A 265 -13.96 -30.18 -27.70
N MET A 266 -12.85 -29.43 -27.69
CA MET A 266 -11.65 -29.78 -28.45
C MET A 266 -11.04 -31.12 -28.00
N GLN A 267 -10.95 -31.36 -26.68
CA GLN A 267 -10.41 -32.62 -26.14
C GLN A 267 -11.31 -33.83 -26.49
N LEU A 268 -12.63 -33.66 -26.40
CA LEU A 268 -13.59 -34.71 -26.80
C LEU A 268 -13.51 -35.02 -28.30
N ALA A 269 -13.37 -34.00 -29.15
CA ALA A 269 -13.22 -34.20 -30.59
C ALA A 269 -11.94 -34.97 -30.93
N LEU A 270 -10.82 -34.67 -30.24
CA LEU A 270 -9.55 -35.37 -30.40
C LEU A 270 -9.65 -36.84 -29.98
N LEU A 271 -10.26 -37.13 -28.83
CA LEU A 271 -10.49 -38.49 -28.35
C LEU A 271 -11.38 -39.30 -29.30
N LEU A 272 -12.47 -38.70 -29.80
CA LEU A 272 -13.34 -39.35 -30.77
C LEU A 272 -12.61 -39.65 -32.09
N GLY A 273 -11.71 -38.76 -32.52
CA GLY A 273 -10.84 -38.98 -33.69
C GLY A 273 -9.94 -40.19 -33.52
N VAL A 274 -9.26 -40.31 -32.37
CA VAL A 274 -8.38 -41.44 -32.05
C VAL A 274 -9.17 -42.75 -31.98
N LEU A 275 -10.34 -42.75 -31.34
CA LEU A 275 -11.20 -43.94 -31.23
C LEU A 275 -11.70 -44.40 -32.61
N ARG A 276 -12.06 -43.49 -33.51
CA ARG A 276 -12.44 -43.83 -34.89
C ARG A 276 -11.28 -44.43 -35.68
N ALA A 277 -10.08 -43.88 -35.55
CA ALA A 277 -8.88 -44.42 -36.19
C ALA A 277 -8.55 -45.84 -35.68
N ALA A 278 -8.66 -46.05 -34.37
CA ALA A 278 -8.46 -47.37 -33.76
C ALA A 278 -9.52 -48.39 -34.23
N ALA A 279 -10.80 -47.98 -34.28
CA ALA A 279 -11.89 -48.85 -34.74
C ALA A 279 -11.75 -49.22 -36.23
N GLY A 280 -11.37 -48.28 -37.10
CA GLY A 280 -11.11 -48.56 -38.51
C GLY A 280 -9.91 -49.50 -38.72
N SER A 281 -8.85 -49.32 -37.91
CA SER A 281 -7.69 -50.22 -37.91
C SER A 281 -8.07 -51.63 -37.43
N TRP A 282 -8.97 -51.74 -36.46
CA TRP A 282 -9.48 -53.03 -35.97
C TRP A 282 -10.37 -53.74 -37.00
N GLN A 283 -11.23 -53.00 -37.71
CA GLN A 283 -12.09 -53.55 -38.76
C GLN A 283 -11.26 -54.08 -39.94
N THR A 284 -10.27 -53.31 -40.41
CA THR A 284 -9.37 -53.74 -41.49
C THR A 284 -8.56 -54.99 -41.12
N LEU A 285 -8.05 -55.08 -39.87
CA LEU A 285 -7.39 -56.29 -39.37
C LEU A 285 -8.35 -57.49 -39.30
N ARG A 286 -9.61 -57.27 -38.92
CA ARG A 286 -10.62 -58.32 -38.87
C ARG A 286 -11.00 -58.84 -40.26
N ASP A 287 -11.10 -57.96 -41.25
CA ASP A 287 -11.38 -58.32 -42.64
C ASP A 287 -10.21 -59.08 -43.29
N LEU A 288 -8.96 -58.74 -42.93
CA LEU A 288 -7.77 -59.51 -43.32
C LEU A 288 -7.72 -60.91 -42.67
N ALA A 289 -8.28 -61.06 -41.48
CA ALA A 289 -8.37 -62.33 -40.76
C ALA A 289 -9.57 -63.18 -41.15
N ALA A 290 -10.49 -62.68 -41.97
CA ALA A 290 -11.66 -63.43 -42.42
C ALA A 290 -11.30 -64.39 -43.57
N PRO A 291 -11.41 -65.73 -43.38
CA PRO A 291 -11.09 -66.69 -44.44
C PRO A 291 -12.13 -66.62 -45.56
N LYS A 292 -11.68 -66.35 -46.80
CA LYS A 292 -12.53 -66.43 -48.00
C LYS A 292 -13.11 -67.84 -48.14
N SER A 293 -14.43 -68.00 -48.02
CA SER A 293 -15.07 -69.30 -48.27
C SER A 293 -14.90 -69.67 -49.74
N LYS A 294 -14.44 -70.91 -49.99
CA LYS A 294 -14.27 -71.45 -51.33
C LYS A 294 -15.64 -71.70 -51.94
N ALA A 295 -15.88 -71.12 -53.12
CA ALA A 295 -16.98 -71.46 -54.00
C ALA A 295 -16.88 -72.95 -54.40
N ALA A 296 -17.97 -73.69 -54.23
CA ALA A 296 -18.10 -75.05 -54.73
C ALA A 296 -18.38 -75.01 -56.25
N LEU A 297 -17.63 -75.80 -57.01
CA LEU A 297 -17.88 -76.09 -58.43
C LEU A 297 -18.88 -77.27 -58.56
N PRO A 298 -19.64 -77.34 -59.67
CA PRO A 298 -20.75 -78.27 -59.84
C PRO A 298 -20.31 -79.63 -60.38
N PHE A 299 -21.09 -80.66 -60.06
CA PHE A 299 -21.34 -81.82 -60.90
C PHE A 299 -22.84 -82.12 -60.88
#